data_AF-A0A7S0NVM6-F1
#
_entry.id   AF-A0A7S0NVM6-F1
#
_cell.length_a   1.000
_cell.length_b   1.000
_cell.length_c   1.000
_cell.angle_alpha   90.00
_cell.angle_beta   90.00
_cell.angle_gamma   90.00
#
_symmetry.space_group_name_H-M   'P 1'
#
loop_
_entity.id
_entity.type
_entity.pdbx_description
1 polymer ?
#
loop_
_entity_poly.entity_id
_entity_poly.type
_entity_poly.pdbx_seq_one_letter_code
_entity_poly.pdbx_strand_id
1 'polypeptide(L)'
;YTVMMVQLQIEGRPDEELDALLHEMRGLGIEPDARVREVRALPEANLARMRTTELRELLKGKTKSRTAAAWAIFDGLLARGKADSVLIGLMLVHGCSDATEQGRLVLRVQRSGLAVGLDAA
;
A
#
# COMPACT_ATOMS: atom_id res chain seq x y z
N TYR A 1 -3.49 0.91 -18.80
CA TYR A 1 -4.46 1.40 -17.80
C TYR A 1 -4.78 0.43 -16.67
N THR A 2 -5.10 -0.86 -16.92
CA THR A 2 -5.36 -1.82 -15.82
C THR A 2 -4.23 -1.92 -14.80
N VAL A 3 -2.98 -2.04 -15.26
CA VAL A 3 -1.80 -2.06 -14.37
C VAL A 3 -1.68 -0.80 -13.52
N MET A 4 -1.95 0.38 -14.11
CA MET A 4 -1.94 1.65 -13.38
C MET A 4 -3.04 1.71 -12.34
N MET A 5 -4.26 1.26 -12.68
CA MET A 5 -5.37 1.18 -11.73
C MET A 5 -5.04 0.26 -10.55
N VAL A 6 -4.44 -0.92 -10.81
CA VAL A 6 -3.93 -1.81 -9.77
C VAL A 6 -2.89 -1.12 -8.88
N GLN A 7 -1.94 -0.42 -9.50
CA GLN A 7 -0.86 0.25 -8.77
C GLN A 7 -1.40 1.36 -7.86
N LEU A 8 -2.32 2.20 -8.34
CA LEU A 8 -2.96 3.24 -7.52
C LEU A 8 -3.70 2.62 -6.32
N GLN A 9 -4.38 1.49 -6.52
CA GLN A 9 -5.09 0.77 -5.46
C GLN A 9 -4.13 0.16 -4.41
N ILE A 10 -2.99 -0.37 -4.86
CA ILE A 10 -1.92 -0.89 -3.99
C ILE A 10 -1.28 0.24 -3.18
N GLU A 11 -1.04 1.39 -3.80
CA GLU A 11 -0.55 2.59 -3.10
C GLU A 11 -1.61 3.23 -2.19
N GLY A 12 -2.84 2.70 -2.23
CA GLY A 12 -3.97 3.18 -1.44
C GLY A 12 -4.41 4.59 -1.81
N ARG A 13 -4.16 5.01 -3.06
CA ARG A 13 -4.58 6.31 -3.59
C ARG A 13 -6.09 6.52 -3.39
N PRO A 14 -6.53 7.76 -3.18
CA PRO A 14 -7.92 8.07 -2.92
C PRO A 14 -8.70 8.06 -4.24
N ASP A 15 -10.02 7.91 -4.16
CA ASP A 15 -10.89 7.70 -5.32
C ASP A 15 -10.75 8.78 -6.40
N GLU A 16 -10.40 10.01 -6.01
CA GLU A 16 -10.17 11.12 -6.94
C GLU A 16 -9.01 10.85 -7.91
N GLU A 17 -7.92 10.23 -7.44
CA GLU A 17 -6.79 9.88 -8.32
C GLU A 17 -7.16 8.72 -9.27
N LEU A 18 -7.99 7.79 -8.81
CA LEU A 18 -8.47 6.70 -9.64
C LEU A 18 -9.49 7.19 -10.68
N ASP A 19 -10.33 8.17 -10.33
CA ASP A 19 -11.27 8.82 -11.24
C ASP A 19 -10.55 9.68 -12.29
N ALA A 20 -9.48 10.37 -11.88
CA ALA A 20 -8.62 11.11 -12.79
C ALA A 20 -8.02 10.18 -13.86
N LEU A 21 -7.57 8.98 -13.49
CA LEU A 21 -7.08 7.99 -14.45
C LEU A 21 -8.17 7.57 -15.45
N LEU A 22 -9.40 7.34 -14.98
CA LEU A 22 -10.53 7.00 -15.87
C LEU A 22 -10.91 8.18 -16.80
N HIS A 23 -10.79 9.41 -16.31
CA HIS A 23 -11.01 10.61 -17.12
C HIS A 23 -9.94 10.77 -18.19
N GLU A 24 -8.66 10.58 -17.83
CA GLU A 24 -7.53 10.61 -18.76
C GLU A 24 -7.70 9.59 -19.90
N MET A 25 -8.06 8.35 -19.57
CA MET A 25 -8.36 7.30 -20.56
C MET A 25 -9.38 7.77 -21.59
N ARG A 26 -10.52 8.29 -21.12
CA ARG A 26 -11.59 8.79 -22.00
C ARG A 26 -11.13 9.99 -22.83
N GLY A 27 -10.32 10.87 -22.27
CA GLY A 27 -9.71 11.99 -22.98
C GLY A 27 -8.82 11.55 -24.15
N LEU A 28 -8.22 10.37 -24.06
CA LEU A 28 -7.44 9.75 -25.14
C LEU A 28 -8.29 8.88 -26.10
N GLY A 29 -9.62 8.89 -25.94
CA GLY A 29 -10.53 8.04 -26.72
C GLY A 29 -10.46 6.56 -26.34
N ILE A 30 -9.93 6.23 -25.16
CA ILE A 30 -9.82 4.87 -24.64
C ILE A 30 -10.96 4.64 -23.65
N GLU A 31 -11.93 3.80 -24.04
CA GLU A 31 -12.98 3.39 -23.11
C GLU A 31 -12.45 2.38 -22.07
N PRO A 32 -12.66 2.60 -20.77
CA PRO A 32 -12.32 1.63 -19.75
C PRO A 32 -13.03 0.30 -20.01
N ASP A 33 -12.26 -0.77 -20.21
CA ASP A 33 -12.82 -2.10 -20.44
C ASP A 33 -13.40 -2.71 -19.14
N ALA A 34 -14.02 -3.89 -19.27
CA ALA A 34 -14.56 -4.62 -18.13
C ALA A 34 -13.49 -4.85 -17.04
N ARG A 35 -12.24 -5.09 -17.45
CA ARG A 35 -11.15 -5.40 -16.53
C ARG A 35 -10.76 -4.20 -15.68
N VAL A 36 -10.67 -3.00 -16.24
CA VAL A 36 -10.39 -1.77 -15.49
C VAL A 36 -11.51 -1.51 -14.48
N ARG A 37 -12.77 -1.71 -14.86
CA ARG A 37 -13.93 -1.52 -13.97
C ARG A 37 -13.93 -2.52 -12.82
N GLU A 38 -13.64 -3.79 -13.10
CA GLU A 38 -13.50 -4.84 -12.08
C GLU A 38 -12.42 -4.50 -11.05
N VAL A 39 -11.23 -4.07 -11.51
CA VAL A 39 -10.14 -3.70 -10.61
C VAL A 39 -10.52 -2.48 -9.77
N ARG A 40 -11.19 -1.48 -10.36
CA ARG A 40 -11.65 -0.31 -9.60
C ARG A 40 -12.64 -0.68 -8.49
N ALA A 41 -13.52 -1.64 -8.75
CA ALA A 41 -14.55 -2.09 -7.83
C ALA A 41 -14.08 -3.17 -6.83
N LEU A 42 -12.78 -3.46 -6.75
CA LEU A 42 -12.27 -4.47 -5.83
C LEU A 42 -12.59 -4.11 -4.37
N PRO A 43 -13.13 -5.06 -3.57
CA PRO A 43 -13.35 -4.84 -2.15
C PRO A 43 -12.05 -4.59 -1.39
N GLU A 44 -12.12 -3.80 -0.31
CA GLU A 44 -10.95 -3.46 0.52
C GLU A 44 -10.21 -4.71 1.04
N ALA A 45 -10.90 -5.81 1.35
CA ALA A 45 -10.25 -7.06 1.76
C ALA A 45 -9.34 -7.64 0.67
N ASN A 46 -9.71 -7.51 -0.61
CA ASN A 46 -8.87 -7.94 -1.73
C ASN A 46 -7.68 -6.99 -1.89
N LEU A 47 -7.92 -5.68 -1.74
CA LEU A 47 -6.87 -4.66 -1.80
C LEU A 47 -5.83 -4.85 -0.68
N ALA A 48 -6.25 -5.13 0.55
CA ALA A 48 -5.36 -5.43 1.68
C ALA A 48 -4.46 -6.64 1.39
N ARG A 49 -5.01 -7.70 0.78
CA ARG A 49 -4.24 -8.89 0.35
C ARG A 49 -3.24 -8.54 -0.75
N MET A 50 -3.63 -7.73 -1.73
CA MET A 50 -2.75 -7.28 -2.81
C MET A 50 -1.59 -6.44 -2.26
N ARG A 51 -1.87 -5.47 -1.38
CA ARG A 51 -0.86 -4.65 -0.69
C ARG A 51 0.13 -5.53 0.08
N THR A 52 -0.38 -6.47 0.88
CA THR A 52 0.47 -7.41 1.63
C THR A 52 1.37 -8.23 0.72
N THR A 53 0.85 -8.68 -0.41
CA THR A 53 1.61 -9.46 -1.39
C THR A 53 2.70 -8.61 -2.04
N GLU A 54 2.38 -7.39 -2.45
CA GLU A 54 3.33 -6.47 -3.06
C GLU A 54 4.49 -6.13 -2.12
N LEU A 55 4.19 -5.71 -0.88
CA LEU A 55 5.25 -5.39 0.08
C LEU A 55 6.11 -6.62 0.37
N ARG A 56 5.52 -7.81 0.48
CA ARG A 56 6.28 -9.04 0.73
C ARG A 56 7.24 -9.34 -0.41
N GLU A 57 6.79 -9.23 -1.65
CA GLU A 57 7.63 -9.45 -2.83
C GLU A 57 8.74 -8.41 -2.93
N LEU A 58 8.46 -7.13 -2.66
CA LEU A 58 9.50 -6.08 -2.61
C LEU A 58 10.56 -6.41 -1.57
N LEU A 59 10.14 -6.81 -0.36
CA LEU A 59 11.03 -7.06 0.77
C LEU A 59 11.80 -8.39 0.70
N LYS A 60 11.33 -9.37 -0.09
CA LYS A 60 11.97 -10.69 -0.25
C LYS A 60 13.43 -10.61 -0.72
N GLY A 61 13.75 -9.67 -1.61
CA GLY A 61 15.09 -9.50 -2.17
C GLY A 61 16.05 -8.67 -1.32
N LYS A 62 15.54 -7.96 -0.29
CA LYS A 62 16.30 -7.06 0.61
C LYS A 62 17.30 -6.10 -0.08
N THR A 63 17.08 -5.76 -1.35
CA THR A 63 17.91 -4.78 -2.04
C THR A 63 17.50 -3.38 -1.62
N LYS A 64 18.45 -2.45 -1.48
CA LYS A 64 18.17 -1.07 -1.05
C LYS A 64 17.04 -0.42 -1.86
N SER A 65 17.05 -0.62 -3.18
CA SER A 65 16.02 -0.07 -4.08
C SER A 65 14.62 -0.65 -3.81
N ARG A 66 14.50 -1.98 -3.66
CA ARG A 66 13.20 -2.61 -3.41
C ARG A 66 12.69 -2.30 -2.00
N THR A 67 13.58 -2.26 -1.01
CA THR A 67 13.22 -1.84 0.35
C THR A 67 12.73 -0.40 0.37
N ALA A 68 13.38 0.52 -0.37
CA ALA A 68 12.92 1.90 -0.49
C ALA A 68 11.54 2.00 -1.16
N ALA A 69 11.27 1.19 -2.20
CA ALA A 69 9.96 1.11 -2.82
C ALA A 69 8.87 0.60 -1.85
N ALA A 70 9.19 -0.42 -1.05
CA ALA A 70 8.27 -0.94 -0.02
C ALA A 70 7.94 0.14 1.02
N TRP A 71 8.94 0.91 1.47
CA TRP A 71 8.74 2.05 2.37
C TRP A 71 7.86 3.13 1.75
N ALA A 72 8.07 3.48 0.48
CA ALA A 72 7.25 4.50 -0.19
C ALA A 72 5.76 4.11 -0.25
N ILE A 73 5.46 2.84 -0.58
CA ILE A 73 4.08 2.32 -0.57
C ILE A 73 3.53 2.33 0.85
N PHE A 74 4.27 1.77 1.82
CA PHE A 74 3.82 1.69 3.20
C PHE A 74 3.53 3.07 3.80
N ASP A 75 4.41 4.04 3.58
CA ASP A 75 4.27 5.41 4.09
C ASP A 75 3.01 6.08 3.51
N GLY A 76 2.75 5.86 2.23
CA GLY A 76 1.54 6.32 1.57
C GLY A 76 0.27 5.67 2.14
N LEU A 77 0.32 4.38 2.48
CA LEU A 77 -0.78 3.68 3.11
C LEU A 77 -1.01 4.16 4.54
N LEU A 78 0.07 4.36 5.30
CA LEU A 78 0.04 4.81 6.68
C LEU A 78 -0.58 6.21 6.79
N ALA A 79 -0.14 7.14 5.93
CA ALA A 79 -0.67 8.50 5.90
C ALA A 79 -2.18 8.57 5.56
N ARG A 80 -2.71 7.52 4.91
CA ARG A 80 -4.12 7.42 4.51
C ARG A 80 -4.94 6.52 5.43
N GLY A 81 -4.37 6.02 6.53
CA GLY A 81 -5.05 5.11 7.45
C GLY A 81 -5.35 3.73 6.86
N LYS A 82 -4.66 3.33 5.78
CA LYS A 82 -4.84 2.05 5.07
C LYS A 82 -3.77 1.00 5.41
N ALA A 83 -2.88 1.31 6.35
CA ALA A 83 -1.89 0.37 6.85
C ALA A 83 -2.48 -0.43 8.02
N ASP A 84 -2.70 -1.74 7.82
CA ASP A 84 -3.16 -2.64 8.88
C ASP A 84 -1.99 -3.26 9.68
N SER A 85 -2.32 -4.01 10.73
CA SER A 85 -1.33 -4.68 11.58
C SER A 85 -0.43 -5.67 10.81
N VAL A 86 -0.94 -6.29 9.74
CA VAL A 86 -0.17 -7.22 8.91
C VAL A 86 0.92 -6.49 8.15
N LEU A 87 0.60 -5.35 7.54
CA LEU A 87 1.59 -4.51 6.85
C LEU A 87 2.62 -3.94 7.82
N ILE A 88 2.18 -3.48 9.01
CA ILE A 88 3.09 -2.99 10.05
C ILE A 88 4.07 -4.08 10.48
N GLY A 89 3.58 -5.29 10.77
CA GLY A 89 4.42 -6.42 11.15
C GLY A 89 5.43 -6.79 10.05
N LEU A 90 5.00 -6.76 8.79
CA LEU A 90 5.87 -7.04 7.65
C LEU A 90 7.02 -6.01 7.56
N MET A 91 6.71 -4.73 7.75
CA MET A 91 7.73 -3.67 7.76
C MET A 91 8.67 -3.77 8.97
N LEU A 92 8.17 -4.11 10.15
CA LEU A 92 9.01 -4.33 11.33
C LEU A 92 10.02 -5.46 11.15
N VAL A 93 9.59 -6.57 10.53
CA VAL A 93 10.43 -7.77 10.39
C VAL A 93 11.37 -7.69 9.18
N HIS A 94 10.91 -7.10 8.08
CA HIS A 94 11.66 -7.15 6.82
C HIS A 94 12.05 -5.78 6.26
N GLY A 95 11.35 -4.70 6.63
CA GLY A 95 11.64 -3.33 6.19
C GLY A 95 12.63 -2.60 7.08
N CYS A 96 12.68 -2.94 8.37
CA CYS A 96 13.65 -2.43 9.33
C CYS A 96 14.92 -3.29 9.35
N SER A 97 16.07 -2.63 9.49
CA SER A 97 17.39 -3.26 9.59
C SER A 97 17.84 -3.50 11.04
N ASP A 98 17.31 -2.74 12.00
CA ASP A 98 17.64 -2.83 13.42
C ASP A 98 16.49 -2.41 14.35
N ALA A 99 16.71 -2.60 15.67
CA ALA A 99 15.75 -2.24 16.71
C ALA A 99 15.47 -0.73 16.79
N THR A 100 16.41 0.12 16.36
CA THR A 100 16.22 1.58 16.32
C THR A 100 15.22 1.95 15.23
N GLU A 101 15.33 1.33 14.05
CA GLU A 101 14.36 1.49 12.97
C GLU A 101 12.98 0.95 13.35
N GLN A 102 12.92 -0.19 14.03
CA GLN A 102 11.67 -0.73 14.55
C GLN A 102 11.00 0.24 15.53
N GLY A 103 11.75 0.79 16.49
CA GLY A 103 11.24 1.80 17.43
C GLY A 103 10.72 3.05 16.73
N ARG A 104 11.43 3.55 15.71
CA ARG A 104 10.96 4.67 14.88
C ARG A 104 9.66 4.34 14.15
N LEU A 105 9.52 3.13 13.60
CA LEU A 105 8.29 2.70 12.94
C LEU A 105 7.11 2.66 13.93
N VAL A 106 7.28 2.05 15.11
CA VAL A 106 6.21 1.98 16.13
C VAL A 106 5.73 3.39 16.51
N LEU A 107 6.64 4.33 16.75
CA LEU A 107 6.29 5.72 17.06
C LEU A 107 5.53 6.40 15.92
N ARG A 108 5.91 6.14 14.66
CA ARG A 108 5.20 6.67 13.49
C ARG A 108 3.78 6.14 13.40
N VAL A 109 3.57 4.85 13.64
CA VAL A 109 2.24 4.24 13.62
C VAL A 109 1.38 4.81 14.75
N GLN A 110 1.90 4.89 15.98
CA GLN A 110 1.17 5.50 17.10
C GLN A 110 0.74 6.95 16.79
N ARG A 111 1.61 7.74 16.15
CA ARG A 111 1.30 9.13 15.76
C ARG A 111 0.28 9.23 14.63
N SER A 112 0.09 8.18 13.83
CA SER A 112 -0.93 8.13 12.78
C SER A 112 -2.34 7.90 13.33
N GLY A 113 -2.49 7.70 14.64
CA GLY A 113 -3.79 7.41 15.28
C GLY A 113 -4.26 5.96 15.10
N LEU A 114 -3.48 5.13 14.40
CA LEU A 114 -3.67 3.68 14.36
C LEU A 114 -3.17 3.09 15.68
N ALA A 115 -4.10 2.71 16.55
CA ALA A 115 -3.75 1.99 17.77
C ALA A 115 -3.11 0.65 17.39
N VAL A 116 -1.79 0.55 17.56
CA VAL A 116 -1.12 -0.75 17.54
C VAL A 116 -1.57 -1.48 18.80
N GLY A 117 -2.55 -2.36 18.66
CA GLY A 117 -2.87 -3.37 19.67
C GLY A 117 -1.71 -4.34 19.78
N LEU A 118 -0.63 -3.92 20.43
CA LEU A 118 0.32 -4.82 21.07
C LEU A 118 -0.30 -5.21 22.41
N ASP A 119 -1.37 -6.01 22.35
CA ASP A 119 -1.79 -6.76 23.52
C ASP A 119 -0.72 -7.83 23.74
N ALA A 120 0.21 -7.49 24.65
CA ALA A 120 1.13 -8.45 25.23
C ALA A 120 0.29 -9.47 26.01
N ALA A 121 0.26 -10.70 25.51
CA ALA A 121 -0.10 -11.89 26.27
C ALA A 121 1.15 -12.49 26.92
#